data_AF-A0A8J2MS31-F1
#
_entry.id   AF-A0A8J2MS31-F1
#
_cell.length_a   1.000
_cell.length_b   1.000
_cell.length_c   1.000
_cell.angle_alpha   90.00
_cell.angle_beta   90.00
_cell.angle_gamma   90.00
#
_symmetry.space_group_name_H-M   'P 1'
#
loop_
_entity.id
_entity.type
_entity.pdbx_description
1 polymer ?
#
loop_
_entity_poly.entity_id
_entity_poly.type
_entity_poly.pdbx_seq_one_letter_code
_entity_poly.pdbx_strand_id
1 'polypeptide(L)'
;METACLNDDPCCSLWAKNGECFNNIAYMRIHCRKSCGYCKSIDNKQSGCIDRHISCSNMRLQGECIQRRQWMAENCQASCGWCNISPHDLCIRTALISQM
;
A
#
# COMPACT_ATOMS: atom_id res chain seq x y z
N MET A 1 -10.32 18.63 -3.98
CA MET A 1 -9.60 17.41 -4.42
C MET A 1 -8.90 16.85 -3.20
N GLU A 2 -9.49 15.85 -2.56
CA GLU A 2 -8.83 15.20 -1.43
C GLU A 2 -7.67 14.37 -1.95
N THR A 3 -6.46 14.73 -1.52
CA THR A 3 -5.30 13.88 -1.64
C THR A 3 -5.54 12.65 -0.76
N ALA A 4 -6.01 11.56 -1.36
CA ALA A 4 -6.20 10.30 -0.66
C ALA A 4 -4.93 9.96 0.14
N CYS A 5 -5.08 9.77 1.45
CA CYS A 5 -3.96 9.45 2.33
C CYS A 5 -3.61 7.98 2.17
N LEU A 6 -2.68 7.70 1.26
CA LEU A 6 -2.25 6.36 0.85
C LEU A 6 -0.73 6.22 0.96
N ASN A 7 -0.30 4.98 0.82
CA ASN A 7 1.09 4.60 0.60
C ASN A 7 1.24 4.22 -0.88
N ASP A 8 2.40 4.47 -1.45
CA ASP A 8 2.73 4.15 -2.84
C ASP A 8 3.50 2.82 -2.94
N ASP A 9 4.17 2.41 -1.86
CA ASP A 9 4.97 1.18 -1.78
C ASP A 9 4.32 0.08 -0.92
N PRO A 10 4.39 -1.19 -1.36
CA PRO A 10 3.78 -2.33 -0.67
C PRO A 10 4.43 -2.67 0.67
N CYS A 11 5.60 -2.09 0.96
CA CYS A 11 6.36 -2.35 2.17
C CYS A 11 6.32 -1.19 3.18
N CYS A 12 5.56 -0.11 2.91
CA CYS A 12 5.51 1.05 3.80
C CYS A 12 5.13 0.70 5.24
N SER A 13 4.21 -0.25 5.44
CA SER A 13 3.83 -0.72 6.78
C SER A 13 4.97 -1.45 7.50
N LEU A 14 5.80 -2.20 6.78
CA LEU A 14 6.97 -2.90 7.32
C LEU A 14 8.10 -1.90 7.65
N TRP A 15 8.41 -1.02 6.71
CA TRP A 15 9.44 0.01 6.87
C TRP A 15 9.14 0.98 8.01
N ALA A 16 7.88 1.40 8.16
CA ALA A 16 7.48 2.24 9.28
C ALA A 16 7.71 1.56 10.64
N LYS A 17 7.38 0.26 10.75
CA LYS A 17 7.67 -0.54 11.97
C LYS A 17 9.16 -0.67 12.24
N ASN A 18 9.99 -0.69 11.20
CA ASN A 18 11.44 -0.78 11.31
C ASN A 18 12.13 0.58 11.54
N GLY A 19 11.37 1.67 11.71
CA GLY A 19 11.92 2.99 12.02
C GLY A 19 12.29 3.86 10.82
N GLU A 20 11.96 3.44 9.59
CA GLU A 20 12.31 4.18 8.37
C GLU A 20 11.66 5.56 8.32
N CYS A 21 10.56 5.78 9.03
CA CYS A 21 9.96 7.12 9.15
C CYS A 21 10.94 8.17 9.71
N PHE A 22 11.97 7.74 10.44
CA PHE A 22 13.01 8.58 11.03
C PHE A 22 14.37 8.40 10.34
N ASN A 23 14.70 7.17 9.90
CA ASN A 23 15.98 6.88 9.27
C ASN A 23 16.01 7.25 7.78
N ASN A 24 14.86 7.23 7.11
CA ASN A 24 14.71 7.51 5.69
C ASN A 24 13.53 8.47 5.44
N ILE A 25 13.59 9.61 6.11
CA ILE A 25 12.50 10.61 6.15
C ILE A 25 12.09 11.05 4.75
N ALA A 26 13.07 11.32 3.87
CA ALA A 26 12.81 11.84 2.53
C ALA A 26 11.96 10.86 1.70
N TYR A 27 12.34 9.59 1.67
CA TYR A 27 11.60 8.56 0.96
C TYR A 27 10.22 8.33 1.57
N MET A 28 10.19 8.13 2.89
CA MET A 28 8.96 7.79 3.60
C MET A 28 7.94 8.93 3.58
N ARG A 29 8.39 10.19 3.55
CA ARG A 29 7.51 11.37 3.42
C ARG A 29 6.84 11.44 2.05
N ILE A 30 7.43 10.87 1.01
CA ILE A 30 6.84 10.87 -0.33
C ILE A 30 5.97 9.62 -0.50
N HIS A 31 6.55 8.44 -0.28
CA HIS A 31 5.95 7.17 -0.66
C HIS A 31 5.16 6.49 0.46
N CYS A 32 5.43 6.80 1.73
CA CYS A 32 4.85 6.10 2.88
C CYS A 32 4.11 7.03 3.84
N ARG A 33 3.43 8.03 3.27
CA ARG A 33 2.77 9.11 4.02
C ARG A 33 1.77 8.60 5.04
N LYS A 34 0.96 7.61 4.66
CA LYS A 34 -0.02 7.01 5.57
C LYS A 34 0.65 6.25 6.70
N SER A 35 1.61 5.37 6.39
CA SER A 35 2.29 4.56 7.41
C SER A 35 3.09 5.38 8.41
N CYS A 36 3.68 6.51 7.99
CA CYS A 36 4.39 7.42 8.88
C CYS A 36 3.51 8.52 9.50
N GLY A 37 2.20 8.53 9.23
CA GLY A 37 1.29 9.52 9.78
C GLY A 37 1.47 10.94 9.24
N TYR A 38 2.12 11.11 8.08
CA TYR A 38 2.27 12.40 7.39
C TYR A 38 0.97 12.87 6.72
N CYS A 39 -0.04 12.01 6.65
CA CYS A 39 -1.40 12.35 6.28
C CYS A 39 -2.40 11.60 7.17
N LYS A 40 -3.66 12.04 7.16
CA LYS A 40 -4.78 11.35 7.81
C LYS A 40 -5.82 10.99 6.76
N SER A 41 -6.25 9.72 6.75
CA SER A 41 -7.43 9.31 5.98
C SER A 41 -8.68 9.59 6.82
N ILE A 42 -9.76 9.99 6.16
CA ILE A 42 -11.09 10.20 6.78
C ILE A 42 -11.74 8.85 7.07
N ASP A 43 -11.33 7.82 6.33
CA ASP A 43 -11.76 6.46 6.56
C ASP A 43 -11.04 5.92 7.80
N ASN A 44 -11.86 5.51 8.78
CA ASN A 44 -11.46 4.96 10.07
C ASN A 44 -10.28 3.98 9.96
N LYS A 45 -9.48 3.87 11.04
CA LYS A 45 -8.30 3.00 11.23
C LYS A 45 -8.55 1.51 10.92
N GLN A 46 -8.88 1.19 9.68
CA GLN A 46 -9.17 -0.15 9.22
C GLN A 46 -7.83 -0.79 8.85
N SER A 47 -7.50 -1.82 9.61
CA SER A 47 -6.36 -2.70 9.38
C SER A 47 -6.86 -4.02 8.82
N GLY A 48 -5.96 -4.77 8.17
CA GLY A 48 -6.30 -6.04 7.51
C GLY A 48 -6.46 -5.92 5.99
N CYS A 49 -7.09 -6.95 5.41
CA CYS A 49 -7.34 -7.05 3.98
C CYS A 49 -8.53 -6.18 3.58
N ILE A 50 -8.25 -4.99 3.07
CA ILE A 50 -9.25 -4.02 2.64
C ILE A 50 -8.82 -3.34 1.35
N ASP A 51 -9.79 -2.73 0.67
CA ASP A 51 -9.54 -1.76 -0.37
C ASP A 51 -9.46 -0.37 0.27
N ARG A 52 -8.30 0.25 0.15
CA ARG A 52 -7.97 1.57 0.68
C ARG A 52 -8.26 2.69 -0.30
N HIS A 53 -8.42 2.35 -1.59
CA HIS A 53 -8.75 3.30 -2.63
C HIS A 53 -10.13 2.97 -3.24
N ILE A 54 -10.95 4.01 -3.39
CA ILE A 54 -12.34 3.86 -3.86
C ILE A 54 -12.44 3.18 -5.23
N SER A 55 -11.44 3.34 -6.10
CA SER A 55 -11.44 2.77 -7.45
C SER A 55 -10.90 1.33 -7.51
N CYS A 56 -10.58 0.66 -6.41
CA CYS A 56 -9.98 -0.68 -6.44
C CYS A 56 -10.79 -1.70 -7.25
N SER A 57 -12.13 -1.68 -7.13
CA SER A 57 -13.00 -2.57 -7.90
C SER A 57 -12.89 -2.31 -9.41
N ASN A 58 -12.86 -1.05 -9.83
CA ASN A 58 -12.69 -0.67 -11.24
C ASN A 58 -11.30 -0.98 -11.76
N MET A 59 -10.26 -0.67 -10.98
CA MET A 59 -8.86 -0.94 -11.32
C MET A 59 -8.61 -2.45 -11.45
N ARG A 60 -9.22 -3.28 -10.60
CA ARG A 60 -9.23 -4.73 -10.73
C ARG A 60 -9.80 -5.17 -12.08
N LEU A 61 -10.95 -4.64 -12.49
CA LEU A 61 -11.56 -4.94 -13.80
C LEU A 61 -10.67 -4.52 -14.98
N GLN A 62 -9.84 -3.49 -14.79
CA GLN A 62 -8.86 -3.02 -15.78
C GLN A 62 -7.54 -3.82 -15.77
N GLY A 63 -7.39 -4.84 -14.92
CA GLY A 63 -6.18 -5.66 -14.84
C GLY A 63 -5.03 -5.04 -14.02
N GLU A 64 -5.31 -3.99 -13.24
CA GLU A 64 -4.29 -3.26 -12.48
C GLU A 64 -3.63 -4.11 -11.39
N CYS A 65 -4.29 -5.16 -10.89
CA CYS A 65 -3.67 -6.12 -9.95
C CYS A 65 -2.39 -6.77 -10.51
N ILE A 66 -2.22 -6.77 -11.84
CA ILE A 66 -1.02 -7.24 -12.54
C ILE A 66 -0.17 -6.05 -12.98
N GLN A 67 -0.78 -5.06 -13.65
CA GLN A 67 -0.04 -3.93 -14.25
C GLN A 67 0.57 -2.98 -13.21
N ARG A 68 -0.18 -2.66 -12.15
CA ARG A 68 0.26 -1.85 -11.00
C ARG A 68 0.29 -2.68 -9.73
N ARG A 69 0.83 -3.89 -9.84
CA ARG A 69 0.80 -4.91 -8.77
C ARG A 69 1.27 -4.40 -7.41
N GLN A 70 2.31 -3.58 -7.37
CA GLN A 70 2.85 -3.02 -6.12
C GLN A 70 1.88 -2.07 -5.44
N TRP A 71 1.43 -1.05 -6.18
CA TRP A 71 0.47 -0.07 -5.67
C TRP A 71 -0.84 -0.73 -5.27
N MET A 72 -1.32 -1.68 -6.08
CA MET A 72 -2.53 -2.44 -5.78
C MET A 72 -2.34 -3.34 -4.55
N ALA A 73 -1.16 -3.90 -4.31
CA ALA A 73 -0.88 -4.72 -3.12
C ALA A 73 -0.94 -3.90 -1.84
N GLU A 74 -0.53 -2.64 -1.91
CA GLU A 74 -0.66 -1.72 -0.80
C GLU A 74 -2.09 -1.22 -0.62
N ASN A 75 -2.83 -0.98 -1.71
CA ASN A 75 -4.07 -0.20 -1.65
C ASN A 75 -5.36 -0.96 -1.99
N CYS A 76 -5.29 -2.17 -2.55
CA CYS A 76 -6.44 -2.90 -3.13
C CYS A 76 -6.40 -4.41 -2.84
N GLN A 77 -6.09 -4.77 -1.60
CA GLN A 77 -5.84 -6.17 -1.22
C GLN A 77 -7.08 -7.05 -1.38
N ALA A 78 -8.26 -6.53 -1.02
CA ALA A 78 -9.51 -7.27 -1.11
C ALA A 78 -9.91 -7.48 -2.56
N SER A 79 -9.89 -6.41 -3.37
CA SER A 79 -10.17 -6.49 -4.80
C SER A 79 -9.22 -7.44 -5.53
N CYS A 80 -7.93 -7.44 -5.21
CA CYS A 80 -6.95 -8.31 -5.87
C CYS A 80 -6.86 -9.73 -5.26
N GLY A 81 -7.68 -10.07 -4.26
CA GLY A 81 -7.74 -11.42 -3.70
C GLY A 81 -6.54 -11.81 -2.83
N TRP A 82 -5.86 -10.84 -2.21
CA TRP A 82 -4.67 -11.08 -1.37
C TRP A 82 -4.97 -11.26 0.12
N CYS A 83 -6.23 -11.49 0.51
CA CYS A 83 -6.61 -11.63 1.91
C CYS A 83 -6.03 -12.84 2.64
N ASN A 84 -5.57 -13.85 1.89
CA ASN A 84 -4.92 -15.05 2.45
C ASN A 84 -3.38 -14.94 2.46
N ILE A 85 -2.84 -13.73 2.29
CA ILE A 85 -1.40 -13.45 2.32
C ILE A 85 -1.15 -12.46 3.46
N SER A 86 -0.16 -12.73 4.32
CA SER A 86 0.20 -11.80 5.38
C SER A 86 0.73 -10.48 4.78
N PRO A 87 0.56 -9.32 5.45
CA PRO A 87 1.12 -8.05 4.96
C PRO A 87 2.64 -8.11 4.71
N HIS A 88 3.36 -8.89 5.53
CA HIS A 88 4.80 -9.12 5.36
C HIS A 88 5.11 -9.91 4.08
N ASP A 89 4.42 -11.03 3.86
CA ASP A 89 4.64 -11.85 2.66
C ASP A 89 4.19 -11.13 1.40
N LEU A 90 3.12 -10.33 1.47
CA LEU A 90 2.64 -9.53 0.35
C LEU A 90 3.67 -8.46 -0.04
N CYS A 91 4.26 -7.76 0.94
CA CYS A 91 5.38 -6.84 0.71
C CYS A 91 6.53 -7.54 -0.02
N ILE A 92 7.04 -8.67 0.50
CA ILE A 92 8.20 -9.37 -0.09
C ILE A 92 7.87 -9.86 -1.51
N ARG A 93 6.72 -10.51 -1.71
CA ARG A 93 6.32 -11.06 -3.00
C ARG A 93 6.06 -10.01 -4.08
N THR A 94 5.86 -8.75 -3.71
CA THR A 94 5.53 -7.67 -4.65
C THR A 94 6.70 -6.71 -4.86
N ALA A 95 7.57 -6.55 -3.86
CA ALA A 95 8.84 -5.83 -3.99
C ALA A 95 9.87 -6.57 -4.86
N LEU A 96 9.88 -7.91 -4.86
CA LEU A 96 10.83 -8.71 -5.63
C LEU A 96 10.52 -8.80 -7.15
N ILE A 97 9.34 -8.40 -7.60
CA ILE A 97 8.98 -8.44 -9.03
C ILE A 97 9.56 -7.25 -9.81
N SER A 98 10.17 -6.26 -9.14
CA SER A 98 10.80 -5.09 -9.78
C SER A 98 12.16 -5.35 -10.42
N GLN A 99 12.65 -6.59 -10.47
CA GLN A 99 13.99 -6.94 -10.98
C GLN A 99 13.97 -7.79 -12.26
N MET A 100 12.86 -7.80 -13.02
CA MET A 100 12.78 -8.45 -14.33
C MET A 100 12.24 -7.49 -15.39
#